data_AF-A0A9P7AL78-F1
#
_entry.id   AF-A0A9P7AL78-F1
#
_cell.length_a   1.000
_cell.length_b   1.000
_cell.length_c   1.000
_cell.angle_alpha   90.00
_cell.angle_beta   90.00
_cell.angle_gamma   90.00
#
_symmetry.space_group_name_H-M   'P 1'
#
loop_
_entity.id
_entity.type
_entity.pdbx_description
1 polymer ?
#
loop_
_entity_poly.entity_id
_entity_poly.type
_entity_poly.pdbx_seq_one_letter_code
_entity_poly.pdbx_strand_id
1 'polypeptide(L)'
;MEHVVKWKAIRDQAIIVTGTTVYIPQSIYQPYTEADRVRYIEKADFKEPIIFKTAHPDQWGIALDDALKAKMKDLLDKDDNMFENCGPSVSIRLQWPGYRAWTRQIPTLDFKSPKGPITRAKLAKTIANCVKRFIEEKEKERMEMEADRRWRVGTRYIRMEDLILVSLHHISKGSWQPQLRLRTALGDIQLRRLQPQVPLSIA
;
A
#
# COMPACT_ATOMS: atom_id res chain seq x y z
N MET A 1 19.77 -4.73 8.30
CA MET A 1 19.04 -5.55 7.32
C MET A 1 18.76 -4.74 6.08
N GLU A 2 19.22 -5.20 4.91
CA GLU A 2 19.19 -4.46 3.64
C GLU A 2 17.78 -4.01 3.23
N HIS A 3 16.76 -4.87 3.36
CA HIS A 3 15.38 -4.53 2.98
C HIS A 3 14.80 -3.34 3.78
N VAL A 4 15.22 -3.16 5.04
CA VAL A 4 14.84 -1.99 5.87
C VAL A 4 15.52 -0.72 5.38
N VAL A 5 16.77 -0.82 4.94
CA VAL A 5 17.49 0.33 4.36
C VAL A 5 16.80 0.76 3.06
N LYS A 6 16.47 -0.19 2.18
CA LYS A 6 15.71 0.07 0.95
C LYS A 6 14.35 0.70 1.22
N TRP A 7 13.64 0.27 2.27
CA TRP A 7 12.38 0.91 2.69
C TRP A 7 12.53 2.41 3.01
N LYS A 8 13.59 2.76 3.74
CA LYS A 8 13.87 4.16 4.11
C LYS A 8 14.32 4.98 2.90
N ALA A 9 15.23 4.44 2.10
CA ALA A 9 15.83 5.13 0.95
C ALA A 9 14.80 5.61 -0.08
N ILE A 10 13.72 4.84 -0.32
CA ILE A 10 12.66 5.25 -1.26
C ILE A 10 12.01 6.59 -0.85
N ARG A 11 11.89 6.87 0.45
CA ARG A 11 11.29 8.12 0.93
C ARG A 11 12.14 9.34 0.58
N ASP A 12 13.45 9.16 0.59
CA ASP A 12 14.42 10.24 0.35
C ASP A 12 14.68 10.46 -1.15
N GLN A 13 14.43 9.43 -1.98
CA GLN A 13 14.69 9.45 -3.42
C GLN A 13 13.45 9.71 -4.28
N ALA A 14 12.25 9.60 -3.72
CA ALA A 14 11.02 9.71 -4.47
C ALA A 14 10.88 11.08 -5.14
N ILE A 15 10.69 11.10 -6.46
CA ILE A 15 10.31 12.30 -7.20
C ILE A 15 8.84 12.57 -6.90
N ILE A 16 8.53 13.73 -6.33
CA ILE A 16 7.19 14.09 -5.85
C ILE A 16 6.74 15.37 -6.56
N VAL A 17 5.76 15.24 -7.45
CA VAL A 17 5.14 16.38 -8.14
C VAL A 17 3.73 16.65 -7.61
N THR A 18 2.99 15.59 -7.27
CA THR A 18 1.63 15.70 -6.71
C THR A 18 1.51 15.06 -5.32
N GLY A 19 0.48 15.51 -4.60
CA GLY A 19 0.20 15.09 -3.24
C GLY A 19 1.18 15.69 -2.24
N THR A 20 1.40 14.99 -1.12
CA THR A 20 2.26 15.46 -0.03
C THR A 20 3.53 14.62 0.07
N THR A 21 4.53 15.07 0.81
CA THR A 21 5.72 14.26 1.16
C THR A 21 5.48 13.35 2.37
N VAL A 22 4.25 13.32 2.91
CA VAL A 22 3.93 12.62 4.15
C VAL A 22 3.60 11.15 3.87
N TYR A 23 4.53 10.27 4.22
CA TYR A 23 4.32 8.82 4.19
C TYR A 23 3.51 8.33 5.39
N ILE A 24 2.68 7.32 5.18
CA ILE A 24 2.02 6.61 6.29
C ILE A 24 3.11 5.91 7.11
N PRO A 25 3.23 6.17 8.43
CA PRO A 25 4.34 5.69 9.25
C PRO A 25 4.14 4.24 9.68
N GLN A 26 4.04 3.34 8.70
CA GLN A 26 3.92 1.90 8.95
C GLN A 26 5.22 1.34 9.54
N SER A 27 5.10 0.50 10.58
CA SER A 27 6.20 -0.35 11.03
C SER A 27 6.47 -1.44 9.98
N ILE A 28 7.70 -1.92 9.87
CA ILE A 28 8.03 -3.02 8.94
C ILE A 28 7.73 -4.33 9.68
N TYR A 29 6.91 -5.20 9.08
CA TYR A 29 6.65 -6.51 9.69
C TYR A 29 7.94 -7.31 9.89
N GLN A 30 8.01 -8.01 11.02
CA GLN A 30 9.07 -8.94 11.37
C GLN A 30 8.43 -10.22 11.92
N PRO A 31 8.94 -11.41 11.58
CA PRO A 31 8.54 -12.64 12.25
C PRO A 31 8.86 -12.61 13.75
N TYR A 32 7.96 -13.21 14.53
CA TYR A 32 7.99 -13.11 16.00
C TYR A 32 9.08 -13.98 16.64
N THR A 33 9.29 -15.20 16.12
CA THR A 33 10.27 -16.14 16.67
C THR A 33 11.62 -16.00 15.99
N GLU A 34 12.68 -16.39 16.69
CA GLU A 34 14.04 -16.40 16.14
C GLU A 34 14.18 -17.40 14.98
N ALA A 35 13.62 -18.61 15.13
CA ALA A 35 13.59 -19.61 14.07
C ALA A 35 12.90 -19.08 12.80
N ASP A 36 11.80 -18.33 12.94
CA ASP A 36 11.11 -17.71 11.80
C ASP A 36 11.92 -16.57 11.19
N ARG A 37 12.65 -15.79 11.99
CA ARG A 37 13.55 -14.74 11.46
C ARG A 37 14.65 -15.35 10.61
N VAL A 38 15.29 -16.43 11.08
CA VAL A 38 16.29 -17.16 10.29
C VAL A 38 15.67 -17.66 8.98
N ARG A 39 14.50 -18.31 9.06
CA ARG A 39 13.85 -18.95 7.90
C ARG A 39 13.33 -17.95 6.87
N TYR A 40 12.73 -16.85 7.32
CA TYR A 40 11.96 -15.95 6.46
C TYR A 40 12.57 -14.58 6.27
N ILE A 41 13.71 -14.28 6.92
CA ILE A 41 14.49 -13.06 6.69
C ILE A 41 15.93 -13.41 6.31
N GLU A 42 16.67 -14.09 7.17
CA GLU A 42 18.13 -14.24 6.96
C GLU A 42 18.46 -15.16 5.78
N LYS A 43 17.71 -16.25 5.63
CA LYS A 43 17.83 -17.19 4.50
C LYS A 43 16.93 -16.84 3.31
N ALA A 44 16.26 -15.68 3.34
CA ALA A 44 15.35 -15.27 2.30
C ALA A 44 16.10 -14.52 1.19
N ASP A 45 15.85 -14.88 -0.06
CA ASP A 45 16.26 -14.09 -1.21
C ASP A 45 15.26 -12.95 -1.44
N PHE A 46 15.71 -11.72 -1.18
CA PHE A 46 14.86 -10.54 -1.24
C PHE A 46 14.90 -9.92 -2.63
N LYS A 47 13.79 -10.05 -3.38
CA LYS A 47 13.52 -9.26 -4.58
C LYS A 47 13.57 -7.75 -4.31
N GLU A 48 13.99 -6.99 -5.32
CA GLU A 48 13.98 -5.53 -5.30
C GLU A 48 12.58 -4.96 -5.05
N PRO A 49 12.47 -3.78 -4.41
CA PRO A 49 11.20 -3.09 -4.27
C PRO A 49 10.58 -2.81 -5.64
N ILE A 50 9.29 -3.09 -5.77
CA ILE A 50 8.52 -2.71 -6.95
C ILE A 50 8.09 -1.26 -6.76
N ILE A 51 8.60 -0.35 -7.60
CA ILE A 51 8.29 1.07 -7.56
C ILE A 51 7.22 1.38 -8.60
N PHE A 52 6.18 2.11 -8.23
CA PHE A 52 5.15 2.59 -9.15
C PHE A 52 5.54 3.99 -9.58
N LYS A 53 5.79 4.21 -10.87
CA LYS A 53 6.16 5.52 -11.43
C LYS A 53 5.13 5.94 -12.47
N THR A 54 4.79 7.21 -12.53
CA THR A 54 3.93 7.77 -13.58
C THR A 54 4.71 8.71 -14.46
N ALA A 55 4.35 8.83 -15.74
CA ALA A 55 5.00 9.74 -16.70
C ALA A 55 4.41 11.17 -16.71
N HIS A 56 3.12 11.31 -16.38
CA HIS A 56 2.40 12.58 -16.45
C HIS A 56 1.60 12.83 -15.16
N PRO A 57 2.16 13.55 -14.18
CA PRO A 57 3.54 14.04 -14.14
C PRO A 57 4.56 12.92 -13.89
N ASP A 58 5.83 13.17 -14.21
CA ASP A 58 6.95 12.29 -13.84
C ASP A 58 7.12 12.28 -12.32
N GLN A 59 6.69 11.19 -11.68
CA GLN A 59 6.76 11.07 -10.23
C GLN A 59 6.70 9.61 -9.78
N TRP A 60 7.03 9.41 -8.51
CA TRP A 60 6.87 8.14 -7.83
C TRP A 60 5.51 8.08 -7.12
N GLY A 61 4.72 7.15 -7.62
CA GLY A 61 3.48 6.68 -7.05
C GLY A 61 2.28 6.87 -7.96
N ILE A 62 1.23 6.13 -7.66
CA ILE A 62 -0.07 6.23 -8.31
C ILE A 62 -1.16 6.41 -7.27
N ALA A 63 -2.14 7.29 -7.53
CA ALA A 63 -3.28 7.45 -6.65
C ALA A 63 -4.06 6.12 -6.55
N LEU A 64 -4.40 5.72 -5.33
CA LEU A 64 -5.08 4.44 -5.11
C LEU A 64 -6.47 4.41 -5.75
N ASP A 65 -7.15 5.54 -5.80
CA ASP A 65 -8.48 5.64 -6.43
C ASP A 65 -8.41 5.50 -7.96
N ASP A 66 -7.35 6.02 -8.59
CA ASP A 66 -7.08 5.81 -10.01
C ASP A 66 -6.74 4.34 -10.30
N ALA A 67 -5.92 3.70 -9.46
CA ALA A 67 -5.61 2.28 -9.58
C ALA A 67 -6.88 1.40 -9.43
N LEU A 68 -7.78 1.72 -8.49
CA LEU A 68 -9.08 1.03 -8.34
C LEU A 68 -9.91 1.13 -9.62
N LYS A 69 -10.01 2.33 -10.18
CA LYS A 69 -10.78 2.66 -11.41
C LYS A 69 -10.07 2.22 -12.69
N ALA A 70 -8.89 1.57 -12.58
CA ALA A 70 -8.03 1.19 -13.69
C ALA A 70 -7.60 2.36 -14.60
N LYS A 71 -7.52 3.58 -14.05
CA LYS A 71 -7.00 4.77 -14.72
C LYS A 71 -5.47 4.80 -14.61
N MET A 72 -4.81 3.91 -15.34
CA MET A 72 -3.35 3.68 -15.24
C MET A 72 -2.62 3.91 -16.56
N LYS A 73 -3.13 4.82 -17.41
CA LYS A 73 -2.54 5.11 -18.73
C LYS A 73 -1.10 5.63 -18.62
N ASP A 74 -0.81 6.41 -17.58
CA ASP A 74 0.49 7.04 -17.35
C ASP A 74 1.41 6.20 -16.46
N LEU A 75 0.97 5.02 -15.99
CA LEU A 75 1.81 4.11 -15.20
C LEU A 75 2.91 3.56 -16.11
N LEU A 76 4.17 3.85 -15.77
CA LEU A 76 5.32 3.32 -16.48
C LEU A 76 5.40 1.80 -16.33
N ASP A 77 5.79 1.14 -17.42
CA ASP A 77 6.00 -0.31 -17.49
C ASP A 77 4.81 -1.12 -16.94
N LYS A 78 3.60 -0.64 -17.23
CA LYS A 78 2.34 -1.17 -16.70
C LYS A 78 2.10 -2.65 -17.03
N ASP A 79 2.72 -3.13 -18.12
CA ASP A 79 2.56 -4.49 -18.63
C ASP A 79 3.72 -5.43 -18.23
N ASP A 80 4.72 -4.93 -17.50
CA ASP A 80 5.81 -5.76 -16.96
C ASP A 80 5.26 -6.88 -16.07
N ASN A 81 5.83 -8.06 -16.21
CA ASN A 81 5.59 -9.19 -15.31
C ASN A 81 6.18 -8.89 -13.94
N MET A 82 5.32 -8.83 -12.92
CA MET A 82 5.75 -8.81 -11.53
C MET A 82 5.93 -10.25 -11.05
N PHE A 83 6.32 -10.46 -9.79
CA PHE A 83 6.29 -11.77 -9.10
C PHE A 83 6.79 -13.00 -9.89
N GLU A 84 7.70 -12.81 -10.84
CA GLU A 84 8.32 -13.90 -11.57
C GLU A 84 9.07 -14.79 -10.59
N ASN A 85 8.92 -16.11 -10.75
CA ASN A 85 9.50 -17.11 -9.84
C ASN A 85 9.04 -16.97 -8.37
N CYS A 86 7.89 -16.34 -8.12
CA CYS A 86 7.23 -16.42 -6.81
C CYS A 86 6.31 -17.65 -6.73
N GLY A 87 6.02 -18.10 -5.50
CA GLY A 87 4.97 -19.09 -5.25
C GLY A 87 3.58 -18.61 -5.71
N PRO A 88 2.55 -19.47 -5.69
CA PRO A 88 1.24 -19.18 -6.28
C PRO A 88 0.49 -17.99 -5.65
N SER A 89 0.87 -17.60 -4.44
CA SER A 89 0.35 -16.43 -3.75
C SER A 89 1.43 -15.78 -2.88
N VAL A 90 1.22 -14.50 -2.57
CA VAL A 90 2.00 -13.74 -1.58
C VAL A 90 1.07 -13.06 -0.59
N SER A 91 1.57 -12.77 0.60
CA SER A 91 0.84 -12.04 1.64
C SER A 91 1.15 -10.56 1.58
N ILE A 92 0.13 -9.72 1.40
CA ILE A 92 0.21 -8.26 1.53
C ILE A 92 -0.05 -7.89 2.99
N ARG A 93 0.91 -7.22 3.61
CA ARG A 93 0.90 -6.83 5.01
C ARG A 93 0.65 -5.33 5.13
N LEU A 94 -0.29 -4.91 5.95
CA LEU A 94 -0.51 -3.51 6.31
C LEU A 94 -0.29 -3.37 7.82
N GLN A 95 0.71 -2.55 8.17
CA GLN A 95 1.07 -2.22 9.55
C GLN A 95 0.65 -0.77 9.81
N TRP A 96 -0.65 -0.52 9.69
CA TRP A 96 -1.19 0.84 9.76
C TRP A 96 -1.14 1.40 11.20
N PRO A 97 -0.70 2.64 11.42
CA PRO A 97 -0.58 3.22 12.76
C PRO A 97 -1.92 3.19 13.52
N GLY A 98 -1.91 2.57 14.71
CA GLY A 98 -3.08 2.54 15.58
C GLY A 98 -4.11 1.46 15.28
N TYR A 99 -3.83 0.55 14.34
CA TYR A 99 -4.62 -0.66 14.14
C TYR A 99 -3.75 -1.90 14.27
N ARG A 100 -4.37 -3.03 14.62
CA ARG A 100 -3.70 -4.34 14.58
C ARG A 100 -3.22 -4.68 13.18
N ALA A 101 -2.12 -5.43 13.12
CA ALA A 101 -1.54 -5.91 11.87
C ALA A 101 -2.63 -6.57 11.00
N TRP A 102 -2.68 -6.17 9.74
CA TRP A 102 -3.63 -6.69 8.77
C TRP A 102 -2.89 -7.40 7.65
N THR A 103 -3.42 -8.52 7.17
CA THR A 103 -2.80 -9.30 6.10
C THR A 103 -3.84 -9.82 5.13
N ARG A 104 -3.47 -9.89 3.85
CA ARG A 104 -4.30 -10.51 2.82
C ARG A 104 -3.44 -11.18 1.77
N GLN A 105 -3.80 -12.41 1.41
CA GLN A 105 -3.14 -13.10 0.30
C GLN A 105 -3.67 -12.60 -1.05
N ILE A 106 -2.75 -12.48 -2.00
CA ILE A 106 -3.05 -12.18 -3.39
C ILE A 106 -2.37 -13.22 -4.30
N PRO A 107 -2.99 -13.59 -5.43
CA PRO A 107 -2.35 -14.47 -6.40
C PRO A 107 -1.17 -13.77 -7.07
N THR A 108 -0.15 -14.53 -7.44
CA THR A 108 1.02 -14.03 -8.20
C THR A 108 0.86 -14.21 -9.71
N LEU A 109 -0.05 -15.10 -10.11
CA LEU A 109 -0.39 -15.36 -11.51
C LEU A 109 -1.73 -14.72 -11.86
N ASP A 110 -1.86 -14.32 -13.12
CA ASP A 110 -3.15 -14.06 -13.71
C ASP A 110 -3.93 -15.36 -13.96
N PHE A 111 -5.21 -15.20 -14.26
CA PHE A 111 -6.11 -16.30 -14.57
C PHE A 111 -6.32 -16.45 -16.09
N LYS A 112 -5.41 -15.89 -16.91
CA LYS A 112 -5.48 -16.05 -18.37
C LYS A 112 -5.01 -17.46 -18.77
N SER A 113 -5.25 -17.81 -20.03
CA SER A 113 -4.72 -19.03 -20.64
C SER A 113 -3.79 -18.64 -21.80
N PRO A 114 -2.48 -18.97 -21.74
CA PRO A 114 -1.77 -19.59 -20.62
C PRO A 114 -1.69 -18.66 -19.40
N LYS A 115 -1.56 -19.23 -18.19
CA LYS A 115 -1.37 -18.44 -16.96
C LYS A 115 -0.01 -17.76 -17.00
N GLY A 116 0.02 -16.45 -16.76
CA GLY A 116 1.24 -15.66 -16.67
C GLY A 116 1.36 -14.96 -15.32
N PRO A 117 2.53 -14.41 -14.97
CA PRO A 117 2.65 -13.52 -13.82
C PRO A 117 1.73 -12.31 -13.93
N ILE A 118 1.27 -11.77 -12.79
CA ILE A 118 0.46 -10.54 -12.83
C ILE A 118 1.28 -9.35 -13.33
N THR A 119 0.67 -8.49 -14.14
CA THR A 119 1.33 -7.27 -14.61
C THR A 119 1.44 -6.21 -13.51
N ARG A 120 2.32 -5.21 -13.68
CA ARG A 120 2.45 -4.06 -12.76
C ARG A 120 1.13 -3.32 -12.54
N ALA A 121 0.36 -3.06 -13.60
CA ALA A 121 -0.98 -2.47 -13.47
C ALA A 121 -1.94 -3.37 -12.69
N LYS A 122 -1.93 -4.68 -12.95
CA LYS A 122 -2.79 -5.62 -12.23
C LYS A 122 -2.41 -5.67 -10.75
N LEU A 123 -1.11 -5.63 -10.43
CA LEU A 123 -0.61 -5.54 -9.07
C LEU A 123 -1.06 -4.24 -8.39
N ALA A 124 -0.88 -3.07 -9.03
CA ALA A 124 -1.33 -1.78 -8.48
C ALA A 124 -2.82 -1.81 -8.11
N LYS A 125 -3.68 -2.27 -9.03
CA LYS A 125 -5.12 -2.44 -8.76
C LYS A 125 -5.39 -3.44 -7.64
N THR A 126 -4.63 -4.53 -7.55
CA THR A 126 -4.79 -5.55 -6.50
C THR A 126 -4.41 -4.99 -5.12
N ILE A 127 -3.32 -4.23 -5.02
CA ILE A 127 -2.93 -3.54 -3.79
C ILE A 127 -3.98 -2.49 -3.40
N ALA A 128 -4.49 -1.71 -4.36
CA ALA A 128 -5.55 -0.75 -4.11
C ALA A 128 -6.82 -1.42 -3.54
N ASN A 129 -7.20 -2.60 -4.04
CA ASN A 129 -8.29 -3.39 -3.47
C ASN A 129 -7.98 -3.95 -2.06
N CYS A 130 -6.72 -4.23 -1.75
CA CYS A 130 -6.32 -4.62 -0.39
C CYS A 130 -6.47 -3.45 0.58
N VAL A 131 -5.98 -2.26 0.21
CA VAL A 131 -6.10 -1.06 1.05
C VAL A 131 -7.56 -0.63 1.20
N LYS A 132 -8.37 -0.71 0.14
CA LYS A 132 -9.82 -0.45 0.21
C LYS A 132 -10.48 -1.33 1.27
N ARG A 133 -10.25 -2.63 1.19
CA ARG A 133 -10.80 -3.60 2.13
C ARG A 133 -10.31 -3.35 3.56
N PHE A 134 -9.04 -3.02 3.74
CA PHE A 134 -8.51 -2.61 5.03
C PHE A 134 -9.28 -1.40 5.60
N ILE A 135 -9.50 -0.35 4.80
CA ILE A 135 -10.23 0.84 5.26
C ILE A 135 -11.69 0.50 5.63
N GLU A 136 -12.39 -0.27 4.80
CA GLU A 136 -13.78 -0.69 5.05
C GLU A 136 -13.94 -1.55 6.32
N GLU A 137 -12.94 -2.38 6.62
CA GLU A 137 -12.91 -3.17 7.86
C GLU A 137 -12.56 -2.27 9.06
N LYS A 138 -11.53 -1.43 8.94
CA LYS A 138 -10.99 -0.63 10.06
C LYS A 138 -11.76 0.65 10.37
N GLU A 139 -12.60 1.16 9.47
CA GLU A 139 -13.43 2.33 9.79
C GLU A 139 -14.44 2.03 10.91
N LYS A 140 -14.85 0.76 11.03
CA LYS A 140 -15.81 0.24 12.02
C LYS A 140 -15.13 -0.13 13.33
N GLU A 141 -13.81 -0.31 13.31
CA GLU A 141 -13.01 -0.66 14.48
C GLU A 141 -12.53 0.59 15.22
N ARG A 142 -12.43 0.46 16.56
CA ARG A 142 -11.75 1.46 17.37
C ARG A 142 -10.24 1.32 17.17
N MET A 143 -9.54 2.46 17.09
CA MET A 143 -8.08 2.46 17.15
C MET A 143 -7.60 1.99 18.53
N GLU A 144 -6.37 1.51 18.59
CA GLU A 144 -5.67 1.23 19.85
C GLU A 144 -5.64 2.48 20.75
N MET A 145 -5.66 2.30 22.08
CA MET A 145 -5.94 3.38 23.04
C MET A 145 -5.00 4.59 22.93
N GLU A 146 -3.71 4.35 22.74
CA GLU A 146 -2.66 5.37 22.66
C GLU A 146 -2.32 5.77 21.21
N ALA A 147 -3.18 5.42 20.25
CA ALA A 147 -2.92 5.70 18.85
C ALA A 147 -3.16 7.17 18.49
N ASP A 148 -2.27 7.73 17.65
CA ASP A 148 -2.47 9.05 17.05
C ASP A 148 -3.65 9.03 16.06
N ARG A 149 -4.73 9.72 16.45
CA ARG A 149 -6.00 9.79 15.72
C ARG A 149 -5.89 10.44 14.34
N ARG A 150 -4.79 11.13 14.02
CA ARG A 150 -4.54 11.68 12.68
C ARG A 150 -4.42 10.58 11.62
N TRP A 151 -4.04 9.37 12.04
CA TRP A 151 -3.95 8.20 11.16
C TRP A 151 -5.23 7.37 11.10
N ARG A 152 -6.34 7.83 11.68
CA ARG A 152 -7.60 7.09 11.59
C ARG A 152 -8.03 6.94 10.13
N VAL A 153 -8.63 5.81 9.77
CA VAL A 153 -9.24 5.60 8.45
C VAL A 153 -10.77 5.66 8.53
N GLY A 154 -11.40 5.96 7.39
CA GLY A 154 -12.86 5.97 7.23
C GLY A 154 -13.40 7.28 6.67
N THR A 155 -14.73 7.38 6.50
CA THR A 155 -15.40 8.48 5.78
C THR A 155 -15.01 9.90 6.22
N ARG A 156 -14.81 10.11 7.53
CA ARG A 156 -14.43 11.42 8.10
C ARG A 156 -12.92 11.59 8.35
N TYR A 157 -12.13 10.61 7.93
CA TYR A 157 -10.69 10.56 8.19
C TYR A 157 -9.95 10.26 6.88
N ILE A 158 -8.88 9.45 6.91
CA ILE A 158 -8.15 9.05 5.72
C ILE A 158 -9.01 8.08 4.89
N ARG A 159 -9.25 8.44 3.63
CA ARG A 159 -10.00 7.66 2.64
C ARG A 159 -9.09 7.17 1.52
N MET A 160 -9.63 6.38 0.59
CA MET A 160 -8.89 5.85 -0.55
C MET A 160 -8.32 6.96 -1.45
N GLU A 161 -9.09 8.01 -1.70
CA GLU A 161 -8.71 9.17 -2.50
C GLU A 161 -7.59 10.01 -1.85
N ASP A 162 -7.36 9.85 -0.56
CA ASP A 162 -6.30 10.56 0.16
C ASP A 162 -4.95 9.83 0.07
N LEU A 163 -4.85 8.74 -0.70
CA LEU A 163 -3.69 7.84 -0.68
C LEU A 163 -3.05 7.62 -2.06
N ILE A 164 -1.73 7.55 -2.05
CA ILE A 164 -0.85 7.23 -3.17
C ILE A 164 -0.07 5.95 -2.81
N LEU A 165 -0.07 4.97 -3.70
CA LEU A 165 0.81 3.81 -3.65
C LEU A 165 2.15 4.17 -4.30
N VAL A 166 3.24 4.12 -3.53
CA VAL A 166 4.58 4.50 -4.01
C VAL A 166 5.39 3.27 -4.39
N SER A 167 5.47 2.28 -3.51
CA SER A 167 6.27 1.07 -3.71
C SER A 167 5.69 -0.13 -2.98
N LEU A 168 6.17 -1.33 -3.33
CA LEU A 168 5.88 -2.59 -2.66
C LEU A 168 7.20 -3.29 -2.32
N HIS A 169 7.42 -3.59 -1.05
CA HIS A 169 8.69 -4.13 -0.55
C HIS A 169 8.57 -5.60 -0.15
N HIS A 170 9.52 -6.44 -0.58
CA HIS A 170 9.66 -7.80 -0.08
C HIS A 170 10.35 -7.75 1.29
N ILE A 171 9.58 -7.92 2.35
CA ILE A 171 10.02 -7.69 3.74
C ILE A 171 10.29 -8.98 4.51
N SER A 172 9.75 -10.09 4.03
CA SER A 172 9.98 -11.44 4.53
C SER A 172 9.57 -12.41 3.42
N LYS A 173 10.13 -13.62 3.36
CA LYS A 173 9.82 -14.61 2.32
C LYS A 173 8.30 -14.80 2.17
N GLY A 174 7.78 -14.47 0.99
CA GLY A 174 6.35 -14.57 0.65
C GLY A 174 5.46 -13.47 1.28
N SER A 175 6.05 -12.47 1.93
CA SER A 175 5.36 -11.32 2.54
C SER A 175 5.86 -10.02 1.94
N TRP A 176 4.92 -9.21 1.47
CA TRP A 176 5.17 -7.90 0.87
C TRP A 176 4.39 -6.82 1.61
N GLN A 177 4.99 -5.63 1.69
CA GLN A 177 4.37 -4.50 2.39
C GLN A 177 4.35 -3.27 1.47
N PRO A 178 3.17 -2.66 1.24
CA PRO A 178 3.07 -1.47 0.42
C PRO A 178 3.51 -0.25 1.22
N GLN A 179 4.28 0.62 0.59
CA GLN A 179 4.58 1.94 1.11
C GLN A 179 3.59 2.95 0.53
N LEU A 180 2.90 3.65 1.43
CA LEU A 180 1.80 4.56 1.11
C LEU A 180 2.15 5.98 1.53
N ARG A 181 1.66 6.94 0.74
CA ARG A 181 1.85 8.39 0.95
C ARG A 181 0.51 9.09 0.89
N LEU A 182 0.37 10.20 1.62
CA LEU A 182 -0.83 11.01 1.58
C LEU A 182 -0.87 11.86 0.31
N ARG A 183 -1.97 11.77 -0.42
CA ARG A 183 -2.34 12.69 -1.49
C ARG A 183 -2.87 14.01 -0.94
N THR A 184 -3.69 13.92 0.11
CA THR A 184 -4.36 15.07 0.75
C THR A 184 -3.60 15.45 2.02
N ALA A 185 -3.39 16.74 2.29
CA ALA A 185 -2.70 17.17 3.50
C ALA A 185 -3.48 16.79 4.76
N LEU A 186 -2.77 16.45 5.83
CA LEU A 186 -3.40 16.10 7.12
C LEU A 186 -4.31 17.22 7.65
N GLY A 187 -3.95 18.48 7.39
CA GLY A 187 -4.79 19.63 7.73
C GLY A 187 -6.15 19.58 7.04
N ASP A 188 -6.19 19.31 5.74
CA ASP A 188 -7.44 19.23 4.97
C ASP A 188 -8.31 18.04 5.40
N ILE A 189 -7.67 16.89 5.70
CA ILE A 189 -8.35 15.72 6.25
C ILE A 189 -8.94 16.05 7.63
N GLN A 190 -8.22 16.81 8.45
CA GLN A 190 -8.70 17.22 9.76
C GLN A 190 -9.85 18.23 9.66
N LEU A 191 -9.84 19.13 8.68
CA LEU A 191 -10.97 20.03 8.41
C LEU A 191 -12.22 19.23 8.00
N ARG A 192 -12.07 18.21 7.15
CA ARG A 192 -13.18 17.30 6.78
C ARG A 192 -13.84 16.64 7.99
N ARG A 193 -13.06 16.30 9.03
CA ARG A 193 -13.57 15.73 10.28
C ARG A 193 -14.50 16.69 11.03
N LEU A 194 -14.23 17.99 10.95
CA LEU A 194 -14.96 19.04 11.67
C LEU A 194 -16.24 19.48 10.96
N GLN A 195 -16.40 19.16 9.68
CA GLN A 195 -17.59 19.53 8.91
C GLN A 195 -18.83 18.72 9.38
N PRO A 196 -20.00 19.37 9.49
CA PRO A 196 -21.27 18.67 9.76
C PRO A 196 -21.54 17.64 8.67
N GLN A 197 -22.08 16.48 9.03
CA GLN A 197 -22.58 15.56 8.01
C GLN A 197 -23.89 16.09 7.46
N VAL A 198 -23.91 16.41 6.17
CA VAL A 198 -25.15 16.54 5.42
C VAL A 198 -25.75 15.12 5.35
N PRO A 199 -26.97 14.88 5.87
CA PRO A 199 -27.62 13.59 5.71
C PRO A 199 -27.70 13.27 4.22
N LEU A 200 -27.38 12.03 3.83
CA LEU A 200 -27.75 11.52 2.52
C LEU A 200 -29.27 11.66 2.39
N SER A 201 -29.73 12.59 1.56
CA SER A 201 -31.14 12.66 1.19
C SER A 201 -31.49 11.35 0.52
N ILE A 202 -32.35 10.58 1.18
CA ILE A 202 -32.93 9.37 0.61
C ILE A 202 -33.84 9.86 -0.53
N ALA A 203 -33.44 9.57 -1.76
CA ALA A 203 -34.28 9.68 -2.96
C ALA A 203 -34.76 8.28 -3.35
#